data_AF-A0A832D8M2-F1
#
_entry.id   AF-A0A832D8M2-F1
#
_cell.length_a   1.000
_cell.length_b   1.000
_cell.length_c   1.000
_cell.angle_alpha   90.00
_cell.angle_beta   90.00
_cell.angle_gamma   90.00
#
_symmetry.space_group_name_H-M   'P 1'
#
loop_
_entity.id
_entity.type
_entity.pdbx_description
1 polymer ?
#
loop_
_entity_poly.entity_id
_entity_poly.type
_entity_poly.pdbx_seq_one_letter_code
_entity_poly.pdbx_strand_id
1 'polypeptide(L)' 'MKPIKFGTDGWRGVIAEDFTFENVSRVAQAAAKFWRENPVPGTAPVVVIGYDRRFMSEDFRTAFCRNHSS' A
#
# COMPACT_ATOMS: atom_id res chain seq x y z
N MET A 1 12.06 -10.89 6.31
CA MET A 1 10.80 -10.26 5.88
C MET A 1 9.63 -10.96 6.55
N LYS A 2 8.80 -10.25 7.33
CA LYS A 2 7.61 -10.86 7.94
C LYS A 2 6.50 -11.05 6.88
N PRO A 3 5.74 -12.15 6.91
CA PRO A 3 4.71 -12.44 5.93
C PRO A 3 3.55 -11.44 5.99
N ILE A 4 3.06 -11.03 4.82
CA ILE A 4 1.86 -10.19 4.69
C ILE A 4 0.65 -11.12 4.60
N LYS A 5 -0.33 -10.91 5.47
CA LYS A 5 -1.60 -11.66 5.48
C LYS A 5 -2.78 -10.70 5.44
N PHE A 6 -3.58 -10.81 4.38
CA PHE A 6 -4.83 -10.06 4.25
C PHE A 6 -5.96 -10.81 4.96
N GLY A 7 -6.68 -10.11 5.83
CA GLY A 7 -7.97 -10.55 6.38
C GLY A 7 -9.13 -9.87 5.63
N THR A 8 -10.34 -9.98 6.20
CA THR A 8 -11.55 -9.33 5.66
C THR A 8 -11.42 -7.81 5.57
N ASP A 9 -10.72 -7.18 6.52
CA ASP A 9 -10.50 -5.73 6.56
C ASP A 9 -9.14 -5.31 5.99
N GLY A 10 -8.57 -6.12 5.11
CA GLY A 10 -7.25 -5.88 4.54
C GLY A 10 -6.09 -6.39 5.42
N TRP A 11 -4.90 -5.80 5.21
CA TRP A 11 -3.69 -6.18 5.93
C TRP A 11 -3.49 -5.31 7.18
N ARG A 12 -3.23 -5.95 8.32
CA ARG A 12 -2.93 -5.30 9.61
C ARG A 12 -1.63 -5.86 10.16
N GLY A 13 -0.87 -5.03 10.88
CA GLY A 13 0.39 -5.43 11.49
C GLY A 13 0.82 -4.44 12.56
N VAL A 14 1.73 -4.86 13.45
CA VAL A 14 2.34 -3.97 14.43
C VAL A 14 3.41 -3.12 13.74
N ILE A 15 3.42 -1.80 14.00
CA ILE A 15 4.38 -0.86 13.43
C ILE A 15 5.80 -1.28 13.82
N ALA A 16 6.73 -1.20 12.86
CA ALA A 16 8.13 -1.62 12.98
C ALA A 16 8.39 -3.13 13.16
N GLU A 17 7.33 -3.94 13.29
CA GLU A 17 7.44 -5.40 13.31
C GLU A 17 6.95 -6.02 12.01
N ASP A 18 5.65 -5.91 11.76
CA ASP A 18 5.00 -6.46 10.57
C ASP A 18 4.70 -5.35 9.58
N PHE A 19 4.23 -4.20 10.08
CA PHE A 19 3.93 -3.00 9.31
C PHE A 19 5.19 -2.13 9.17
N THR A 20 6.03 -2.52 8.21
CA THR A 20 7.32 -1.89 7.91
C THR A 20 7.28 -1.19 6.55
N PHE A 21 8.20 -0.24 6.31
CA PHE A 21 8.32 0.44 5.02
C PHE A 21 8.52 -0.52 3.85
N GLU A 22 9.28 -1.60 4.07
CA GLU A 22 9.50 -2.65 3.08
C GLU A 22 8.20 -3.36 2.71
N ASN A 23 7.41 -3.78 3.70
CA ASN A 23 6.12 -4.43 3.44
C ASN A 23 5.10 -3.46 2.83
N VAL A 24 5.06 -2.19 3.26
CA VAL A 24 4.23 -1.15 2.63
C VAL A 24 4.59 -0.97 1.16
N SER A 25 5.88 -0.95 0.81
CA SER A 25 6.35 -0.86 -0.58
C SER A 25 5.93 -2.09 -1.39
N ARG A 26 6.00 -3.29 -0.83
CA ARG A 26 5.53 -4.51 -1.51
C ARG A 26 4.03 -4.47 -1.80
N VAL A 27 3.21 -4.01 -0.84
CA VAL A 27 1.77 -3.83 -1.05
C VAL A 27 1.49 -2.78 -2.12
N ALA A 28 2.19 -1.64 -2.09
CA ALA A 28 2.03 -0.60 -3.10
C ALA A 28 2.33 -1.10 -4.52
N GLN A 29 3.38 -1.91 -4.68
CA GLN A 29 3.78 -2.51 -5.96
C GLN A 29 2.70 -3.49 -6.46
N ALA A 30 2.25 -4.37 -5.57
CA ALA A 30 1.20 -5.35 -5.88
C ALA A 30 -0.12 -4.65 -6.26
N ALA A 31 -0.52 -3.61 -5.52
CA ALA A 31 -1.72 -2.83 -5.80
C ALA A 31 -1.62 -2.09 -7.15
N ALA A 32 -0.49 -1.43 -7.42
CA ALA A 32 -0.25 -0.74 -8.69
C ALA A 32 -0.28 -1.70 -9.89
N LYS A 33 0.27 -2.91 -9.73
CA LYS A 33 0.17 -3.97 -10.74
C LYS A 33 -1.28 -4.41 -10.93
N PHE A 34 -1.97 -4.73 -9.85
CA PHE A 34 -3.35 -5.20 -9.88
C PHE A 34 -4.30 -4.22 -10.59
N TRP A 35 -4.27 -2.93 -10.25
CA TRP A 35 -5.15 -1.94 -10.88
C TRP A 35 -4.81 -1.69 -12.36
N ARG A 36 -3.54 -1.84 -12.74
CA ARG A 36 -3.11 -1.73 -14.15
C ARG A 36 -3.63 -2.90 -14.98
N GLU A 37 -3.63 -4.10 -14.39
CA GLU A 37 -4.15 -5.32 -15.01
C GLU A 37 -5.69 -5.39 -15.00
N ASN A 38 -6.34 -4.62 -14.12
CA ASN A 38 -7.80 -4.61 -13.93
C ASN A 38 -8.35 -3.17 -14.04
N PRO A 39 -8.30 -2.54 -15.23
CA PRO A 39 -8.82 -1.19 -15.41
C PRO A 39 -10.34 -1.16 -15.26
N VAL A 40 -10.86 -0.09 -14.64
CA VAL A 40 -12.32 0.13 -14.55
C VAL A 40 -12.76 1.01 -15.73
N PRO A 41 -13.63 0.52 -16.64
CA PRO A 41 -14.10 1.30 -17.78
C PRO A 41 -14.72 2.63 -17.35
N GLY A 42 -14.41 3.70 -18.09
CA GLY A 42 -14.93 5.05 -17.81
C GLY A 42 -14.25 5.78 -16.64
N THR A 43 -13.14 5.26 -16.10
CA THR A 43 -12.38 5.92 -15.03
C THR A 43 -10.97 6.30 -15.47
N ALA A 44 -10.42 7.36 -14.87
CA ALA A 44 -9.01 7.72 -15.02
C ALA A 44 -8.14 6.81 -14.14
N PRO A 45 -6.88 6.54 -14.51
CA PRO A 45 -5.94 5.74 -13.71
C PRO A 45 -5.39 6.55 -12.53
N VAL A 46 -6.29 6.98 -11.65
CA VAL A 46 -6.00 7.81 -10.47
C VAL A 46 -6.35 7.02 -9.23
N VAL A 47 -5.42 6.98 -8.28
CA VAL A 47 -5.59 6.31 -6.98
C VAL A 47 -5.51 7.37 -5.88
N VAL A 48 -6.51 7.36 -4.99
CA VAL A 48 -6.53 8.22 -3.80
C VAL A 48 -6.05 7.41 -2.61
N ILE A 49 -5.08 7.95 -1.86
CA ILE A 49 -4.50 7.30 -0.68
C ILE A 49 -4.87 8.12 0.56
N GLY A 50 -5.76 7.57 1.37
CA GLY A 50 -6.11 8.10 2.69
C GLY A 50 -5.26 7.48 3.80
N TYR A 51 -4.95 8.27 4.82
CA TYR A 51 -4.24 7.82 6.02
C TYR A 51 -4.79 8.58 7.23
N ASP A 52 -4.63 8.01 8.43
CA ASP A 52 -5.06 8.64 9.68
C ASP A 52 -3.89 9.24 10.47
N ARG A 53 -4.16 9.76 11.67
CA ARG A 53 -3.19 10.47 12.50
C ARG A 53 -2.27 9.56 13.34
N ARG A 54 -2.23 8.25 13.10
CA ARG A 54 -1.29 7.37 13.82
C ARG A 54 0.15 7.75 13.55
N PHE A 55 1.01 7.36 14.47
CA PHE A 55 2.45 7.54 14.36
C PHE A 55 2.98 6.99 13.03
N MET A 56 3.80 7.78 12.32
CA MET A 56 4.39 7.48 11.01
C MET A 56 3.43 7.32 9.83
N SER A 57 2.13 7.58 9.98
CA SER A 57 1.17 7.41 8.87
C SER A 57 1.52 8.23 7.63
N GLU A 58 2.02 9.46 7.80
CA GLU A 58 2.46 10.31 6.69
C GLU A 58 3.68 9.73 5.96
N ASP A 59 4.64 9.18 6.71
CA ASP A 59 5.83 8.54 6.15
C ASP A 59 5.45 7.28 5.37
N PHE A 60 4.54 6.46 5.92
CA PHE A 60 4.04 5.27 5.24
C PHE A 60 3.26 5.62 3.97
N ARG A 61 2.41 6.66 4.00
CA ARG A 61 1.74 7.18 2.81
C ARG A 61 2.76 7.63 1.77
N THR A 62 3.80 8.37 2.18
CA THR A 62 4.87 8.82 1.28
C THR A 62 5.58 7.62 0.66
N ALA A 63 5.96 6.62 1.46
CA ALA A 63 6.59 5.39 0.97
C ALA A 63 5.70 4.62 -0.02
N PHE A 64 4.40 4.53 0.25
CA PHE A 64 3.43 3.90 -0.65
C PHE A 64 3.38 4.63 -1.99
N CYS A 65 3.32 5.97 -1.99
CA CYS A 65 3.27 6.78 -3.23
C CYS A 65 4.58 6.75 -4.02
N ARG A 66 5.73 6.71 -3.34
CA ARG A 66 7.05 6.84 -3.97
C ARG A 66 7.47 5.63 -4.77
N ASN A 67 6.77 4.51 -4.60
CA ASN A 67 7.18 3.21 -5.07
C ASN A 67 7.55 3.24 -6.56
N HIS A 68 8.85 3.18 -6.83
CA HIS A 68 9.39 3.28 -8.18
C HIS A 68 8.99 2.03 -8.96
N SER A 69 8.32 2.25 -10.09
CA SER A 69 8.05 1.21 -11.07
C SER A 69 9.40 0.84 -11.69
N SER A 70 10.00 -0.25 -11.21
CA SER A 70 11.00 -1.01 -11.96
C SER A 70 10.32 -1.97 -12.92
#